data_AF-A0A4Z1DXB6-F1
#
_entry.id   AF-A0A4Z1DXB6-F1
#
_cell.length_a   1.000
_cell.length_b   1.000
_cell.length_c   1.000
_cell.angle_alpha   90.00
_cell.angle_beta   90.00
_cell.angle_gamma   90.00
#
_symmetry.space_group_name_H-M   'P 1'
#
loop_
_entity.id
_entity.type
_entity.pdbx_description
1 polymer ?
#
loop_
_entity_poly.entity_id
_entity_poly.type
_entity_poly.pdbx_seq_one_letter_code
_entity_poly.pdbx_strand_id
1 'polypeptide(L)'
;MQKTFQLLRRGDIEAVRQILDKKPEEVNAVSGDKPKRDQGQSLLQVAIKSGHLDIADLLIDRGANLNFIEEPTELNPFCQPVIQTAGGRAVFDCRRMIKRWNGQYEMYSSKEKADQSFKVFKKMLELGADISQKDSHGGTLLQNILIETKEVLPSYYWKTKEMSDNVLITDELRHDLNRIYDLLIRYGVTSEEISAYHKIPLKELYQDSPTMEFLNRLD
;
A
#
# COMPACT_ATOMS: atom_id res chain seq x y z
N MET A 1 -20.96 -12.11 6.58
CA MET A 1 -19.50 -12.14 6.75
C MET A 1 -18.74 -12.92 5.66
N GLN A 2 -18.56 -14.26 5.72
CA GLN A 2 -17.68 -14.97 4.75
C GLN A 2 -18.12 -14.83 3.27
N LYS A 3 -19.43 -14.72 3.03
CA LYS A 3 -20.00 -14.44 1.70
C LYS A 3 -19.53 -13.09 1.13
N THR A 4 -19.46 -12.05 1.97
CA THR A 4 -19.08 -10.68 1.58
C THR A 4 -17.63 -10.65 1.10
N PHE A 5 -16.72 -11.33 1.80
CA PHE A 5 -15.32 -11.50 1.36
C PHE A 5 -15.19 -12.24 0.03
N GLN A 6 -16.01 -13.27 -0.21
CA GLN A 6 -15.99 -14.00 -1.49
C GLN A 6 -16.46 -13.11 -2.67
N LEU A 7 -17.53 -12.35 -2.48
CA LEU A 7 -18.04 -11.41 -3.48
C LEU A 7 -17.03 -10.29 -3.75
N LEU A 8 -16.44 -9.74 -2.69
CA LEU A 8 -15.36 -8.77 -2.78
C LEU A 8 -14.20 -9.32 -3.62
N ARG A 9 -13.72 -10.54 -3.34
CA ARG A 9 -12.61 -11.14 -4.10
C ARG A 9 -12.92 -11.32 -5.59
N ARG A 10 -14.19 -11.46 -5.96
CA ARG A 10 -14.65 -11.53 -7.35
C ARG A 10 -14.81 -10.16 -8.01
N GLY A 11 -14.69 -9.06 -7.26
CA GLY A 11 -14.93 -7.70 -7.74
C GLY A 11 -16.42 -7.38 -7.92
N ASP A 12 -17.32 -8.13 -7.26
CA ASP A 12 -18.76 -7.93 -7.41
C ASP A 12 -19.25 -6.78 -6.51
N ILE A 13 -18.96 -5.55 -6.96
CA ILE A 13 -19.29 -4.33 -6.22
C ILE A 13 -20.78 -4.19 -5.92
N GLU A 14 -21.65 -4.59 -6.86
CA GLU A 14 -23.09 -4.46 -6.68
C GLU A 14 -23.63 -5.47 -5.66
N ALA A 15 -23.15 -6.71 -5.66
CA ALA A 15 -23.52 -7.65 -4.61
C ALA A 15 -22.98 -7.24 -3.23
N VAL A 16 -21.76 -6.68 -3.17
CA VAL A 16 -21.21 -6.12 -1.91
C VAL A 16 -22.07 -4.95 -1.43
N ARG A 17 -22.42 -4.01 -2.32
CA ARG A 17 -23.31 -2.87 -2.03
C ARG A 17 -24.65 -3.32 -1.47
N GLN A 18 -25.32 -4.27 -2.12
CA GLN A 18 -26.61 -4.81 -1.66
C GLN A 18 -26.52 -5.47 -0.27
N ILE A 19 -25.41 -6.13 0.06
CA ILE A 19 -25.20 -6.68 1.39
C ILE A 19 -25.06 -5.56 2.42
N LEU A 20 -24.24 -4.55 2.15
CA LEU A 20 -24.02 -3.43 3.05
C LEU A 20 -25.26 -2.55 3.20
N ASP A 21 -26.12 -2.45 2.18
CA ASP A 21 -27.39 -1.74 2.27
C ASP A 21 -28.38 -2.47 3.22
N LYS A 22 -28.35 -3.81 3.23
CA LYS A 22 -29.19 -4.64 4.13
C LYS A 22 -28.60 -4.78 5.53
N LYS A 23 -27.27 -4.73 5.64
CA LYS A 23 -26.49 -4.94 6.87
C LYS A 23 -25.33 -3.95 6.95
N PRO A 24 -25.59 -2.67 7.25
CA PRO A 24 -24.54 -1.64 7.31
C PRO A 24 -23.41 -1.99 8.29
N GLU A 25 -23.71 -2.72 9.36
CA GLU A 25 -22.75 -3.18 10.35
C GLU A 25 -21.68 -4.13 9.79
N GLU A 26 -21.93 -4.78 8.64
CA GLU A 26 -20.93 -5.64 7.99
C GLU A 26 -19.75 -4.86 7.41
N VAL A 27 -19.81 -3.52 7.30
CA VAL A 27 -18.71 -2.70 6.75
C VAL A 27 -17.36 -2.91 7.45
N ASN A 28 -17.40 -3.20 8.76
CA ASN A 28 -16.23 -3.46 9.60
C ASN A 28 -16.01 -4.94 9.88
N ALA A 29 -16.60 -5.82 9.07
CA ALA A 29 -16.38 -7.25 9.19
C ALA A 29 -14.89 -7.60 9.05
N VAL A 30 -14.48 -8.58 9.86
CA VAL A 30 -13.14 -9.17 9.86
C VAL A 30 -13.24 -10.59 9.32
N SER A 31 -12.33 -10.98 8.45
CA SER A 31 -12.32 -12.33 7.90
C SER A 31 -11.97 -13.34 8.98
N GLY A 32 -12.80 -14.38 9.13
CA GLY A 32 -12.51 -15.52 10.00
C GLY A 32 -11.42 -16.44 9.44
N ASP A 33 -11.39 -17.69 9.90
CA ASP A 33 -10.31 -18.65 9.64
C ASP A 33 -10.09 -19.03 8.16
N LYS A 34 -11.08 -18.78 7.29
CA LYS A 34 -11.02 -19.12 5.87
C LYS A 34 -11.52 -17.96 4.98
N PRO A 35 -10.81 -17.65 3.87
CA PRO A 35 -9.56 -18.26 3.44
C PRO A 35 -8.38 -17.81 4.30
N LYS A 36 -7.39 -18.71 4.50
CA LYS A 36 -6.21 -18.47 5.36
C LYS A 36 -5.49 -17.16 5.08
N ARG A 37 -5.41 -16.76 3.81
CA ARG A 37 -4.73 -15.54 3.35
C ARG A 37 -5.36 -14.23 3.83
N ASP A 38 -6.64 -14.27 4.19
CA ASP A 38 -7.41 -13.10 4.63
C ASP A 38 -7.63 -13.12 6.14
N GLN A 39 -7.20 -14.16 6.85
CA GLN A 39 -7.52 -14.36 8.26
C GLN A 39 -7.15 -13.14 9.11
N GLY A 40 -8.11 -12.65 9.89
CA GLY A 40 -7.94 -11.50 10.77
C GLY A 40 -8.03 -10.13 10.09
N GLN A 41 -8.09 -10.07 8.75
CA GLN A 41 -8.13 -8.80 8.03
C GLN A 41 -9.55 -8.24 7.90
N SER A 42 -9.67 -6.93 7.99
CA SER A 42 -10.92 -6.21 7.71
C SER A 42 -11.31 -6.29 6.22
N LEU A 43 -12.60 -6.08 5.91
CA LEU A 43 -13.06 -5.95 4.52
C LEU A 43 -12.26 -4.90 3.74
N LEU A 44 -11.96 -3.75 4.36
CA LEU A 44 -11.21 -2.68 3.72
C LEU A 44 -9.79 -3.12 3.34
N GLN A 45 -9.07 -3.79 4.26
CA GLN A 45 -7.75 -4.34 3.97
C GLN A 45 -7.78 -5.34 2.81
N VAL A 46 -8.75 -6.26 2.81
CA VAL A 46 -8.86 -7.27 1.74
C VAL A 46 -9.21 -6.63 0.40
N ALA A 47 -10.08 -5.61 0.37
CA ALA A 47 -10.41 -4.85 -0.84
C ALA A 47 -9.15 -4.21 -1.46
N ILE A 48 -8.39 -3.49 -0.64
CA ILE A 48 -7.16 -2.80 -1.05
C ILE A 48 -6.10 -3.80 -1.54
N LYS A 49 -5.79 -4.85 -0.75
CA LYS A 49 -4.80 -5.88 -1.13
C LYS A 49 -5.18 -6.60 -2.42
N SER A 50 -6.48 -6.84 -2.64
CA SER A 50 -6.99 -7.47 -3.86
C SER A 50 -7.04 -6.52 -5.06
N GLY A 51 -6.83 -5.22 -4.86
CA GLY A 51 -6.97 -4.21 -5.90
C GLY A 51 -8.42 -3.91 -6.29
N HIS A 52 -9.40 -4.30 -5.49
CA HIS A 52 -10.81 -3.94 -5.70
C HIS A 52 -11.08 -2.57 -5.09
N LEU A 53 -10.48 -1.55 -5.71
CA LEU A 53 -10.36 -0.20 -5.17
C LEU A 53 -11.67 0.58 -5.23
N ASP A 54 -12.58 0.20 -6.11
CA ASP A 54 -13.97 0.66 -6.17
C ASP A 54 -14.79 0.15 -4.96
N ILE A 55 -14.59 -1.11 -4.59
CA ILE A 55 -15.14 -1.67 -3.36
C ILE A 55 -14.48 -1.02 -2.13
N ALA A 56 -13.16 -0.75 -2.17
CA ALA A 56 -12.50 -0.01 -1.10
C ALA A 56 -13.08 1.40 -0.92
N ASP A 57 -13.29 2.15 -2.01
CA ASP A 57 -13.89 3.49 -2.00
C ASP A 57 -15.31 3.46 -1.40
N LEU A 58 -16.12 2.45 -1.78
CA LEU A 58 -17.44 2.19 -1.20
C LEU A 58 -17.38 1.89 0.29
N LEU A 59 -16.46 1.03 0.74
CA LEU A 59 -16.32 0.69 2.17
C LEU A 59 -15.94 1.92 2.99
N ILE A 60 -15.04 2.76 2.48
CA ILE A 60 -14.68 4.04 3.10
C ILE A 60 -15.92 4.94 3.21
N ASP A 61 -16.71 5.09 2.14
CA ASP A 61 -17.96 5.87 2.16
C ASP A 61 -19.00 5.33 3.16
N ARG A 62 -18.92 4.06 3.52
CA ARG A 62 -19.81 3.40 4.47
C ARG A 62 -19.27 3.36 5.91
N GLY A 63 -18.18 4.07 6.19
CA GLY A 63 -17.64 4.18 7.54
C GLY A 63 -16.78 2.98 7.96
N ALA A 64 -16.05 2.38 7.03
CA ALA A 64 -15.00 1.43 7.37
C ALA A 64 -13.97 2.05 8.32
N ASN A 65 -13.49 1.27 9.29
CA ASN A 65 -12.50 1.68 10.27
C ASN A 65 -11.14 1.84 9.59
N LEU A 66 -10.70 3.09 9.43
CA LEU A 66 -9.45 3.46 8.76
C LEU A 66 -8.19 3.22 9.61
N ASN A 67 -8.36 2.87 10.89
CA ASN A 67 -7.30 2.66 11.87
C ASN A 67 -7.25 1.20 12.35
N PHE A 68 -7.89 0.29 11.61
CA PHE A 68 -7.89 -1.14 11.93
C PHE A 68 -6.49 -1.74 11.73
N ILE A 69 -6.09 -2.59 12.68
CA ILE A 69 -4.91 -3.45 12.64
C ILE A 69 -5.41 -4.85 12.97
N GLU A 70 -5.04 -5.85 12.16
CA GLU A 70 -5.36 -7.24 12.46
C GLU A 70 -4.56 -7.75 13.67
N GLU A 71 -5.14 -8.67 14.43
CA GLU A 71 -4.38 -9.43 15.44
C GLU A 71 -3.53 -10.51 14.76
N PRO A 72 -2.32 -10.80 15.27
CA PRO A 72 -1.46 -11.81 14.69
C PRO A 72 -2.10 -13.19 14.82
N THR A 73 -2.00 -13.98 13.75
CA THR A 73 -2.39 -15.39 13.76
C THR A 73 -1.20 -16.28 13.43
N GLU A 74 -1.33 -17.59 13.66
CA GLU A 74 -0.29 -18.56 13.25
C GLU A 74 0.04 -18.47 11.76
N LEU A 75 -0.91 -18.05 10.92
CA LEU A 75 -0.79 -17.99 9.46
C LEU A 75 -0.44 -16.59 8.95
N ASN A 76 -0.79 -15.56 9.71
CA ASN A 76 -0.45 -14.18 9.41
C ASN A 76 0.18 -13.54 10.67
N PRO A 77 1.48 -13.81 10.91
CA PRO A 77 2.18 -13.24 12.08
C PRO A 77 2.53 -11.75 11.88
N PHE A 78 2.41 -11.24 10.65
CA PHE A 78 2.64 -9.83 10.33
C PHE A 78 1.31 -9.07 10.27
N CYS A 79 1.23 -8.00 11.05
CA CYS A 79 0.03 -7.16 11.14
C CYS A 79 0.41 -5.73 10.80
N GLN A 80 -0.46 -5.02 10.08
CA GLN A 80 -0.21 -3.65 9.71
C GLN A 80 -1.50 -2.83 9.69
N PRO A 81 -1.43 -1.53 10.03
CA PRO A 81 -2.55 -0.61 9.84
C PRO A 81 -3.09 -0.64 8.41
N VAL A 82 -4.41 -0.56 8.27
CA VAL A 82 -5.05 -0.50 6.94
C VAL A 82 -4.56 0.69 6.12
N ILE A 83 -4.16 1.80 6.76
CA ILE A 83 -3.55 2.94 6.05
C ILE A 83 -2.20 2.60 5.41
N GLN A 84 -1.37 1.75 6.05
CA GLN A 84 -0.13 1.26 5.44
C GLN A 84 -0.42 0.34 4.26
N THR A 85 -1.48 -0.50 4.37
CA THR A 85 -1.96 -1.31 3.25
C THR A 85 -2.35 -0.44 2.05
N ALA A 86 -3.01 0.70 2.28
CA ALA A 86 -3.39 1.65 1.23
C ALA A 86 -2.18 2.38 0.62
N GLY A 87 -1.25 2.85 1.46
CA GLY A 87 -0.01 3.51 1.01
C GLY A 87 0.85 2.59 0.16
N GLY A 88 1.11 1.37 0.64
CA GLY A 88 1.83 0.35 -0.12
C GLY A 88 1.13 -0.01 -1.43
N ARG A 89 -0.20 -0.12 -1.43
CA ARG A 89 -0.97 -0.36 -2.68
C ARG A 89 -0.83 0.79 -3.68
N ALA A 90 -0.84 2.04 -3.22
CA ALA A 90 -0.66 3.20 -4.08
C ALA A 90 0.72 3.18 -4.77
N VAL A 91 1.77 2.82 -4.03
CA VAL A 91 3.12 2.65 -4.57
C VAL A 91 3.17 1.46 -5.55
N PHE A 92 2.64 0.31 -5.14
CA PHE A 92 2.64 -0.92 -5.94
C PHE A 92 1.96 -0.75 -7.31
N ASP A 93 0.84 -0.02 -7.36
CA ASP A 93 0.08 0.26 -8.58
C ASP A 93 0.67 1.42 -9.42
N CYS A 94 1.79 2.04 -9.02
CA CYS A 94 2.47 3.06 -9.84
C CYS A 94 2.83 2.51 -11.23
N ARG A 95 2.66 3.37 -12.25
CA ARG A 95 3.05 3.05 -13.62
C ARG A 95 4.56 2.90 -13.70
N ARG A 96 5.03 1.72 -14.08
CA ARG A 96 6.45 1.45 -14.29
C ARG A 96 6.65 0.52 -15.46
N MET A 97 7.72 0.75 -16.21
CA MET A 97 8.17 -0.14 -17.28
C MET A 97 9.03 -1.24 -16.67
N ILE A 98 8.59 -2.49 -16.75
CA ILE A 98 9.32 -3.65 -16.22
C ILE A 98 9.88 -4.46 -17.38
N LYS A 99 11.15 -4.84 -17.28
CA LYS A 99 11.81 -5.74 -18.23
C LYS A 99 11.29 -7.16 -18.06
N ARG A 100 10.73 -7.74 -19.11
CA ARG A 100 10.26 -9.12 -19.14
C ARG A 100 11.39 -10.08 -19.53
N TRP A 101 11.10 -11.38 -19.42
CA TRP A 101 12.05 -12.45 -19.76
C TRP A 101 12.50 -12.43 -21.22
N ASN A 102 11.70 -11.84 -22.13
CA ASN A 102 12.05 -11.64 -23.54
C ASN A 102 12.93 -10.39 -23.78
N GLY A 103 13.33 -9.69 -22.72
CA GLY A 103 14.16 -8.48 -22.76
C GLY A 103 13.40 -7.19 -23.08
N GLN A 104 12.11 -7.25 -23.42
CA GLN A 104 11.29 -6.08 -23.71
C GLN A 104 10.74 -5.47 -22.43
N TYR A 105 10.52 -4.16 -22.46
CA TYR A 105 9.85 -3.45 -21.38
C TYR A 105 8.35 -3.38 -21.62
N GLU A 106 7.59 -3.68 -20.57
CA GLU A 106 6.13 -3.58 -20.59
C GLU A 106 5.64 -2.72 -19.43
N MET A 107 4.57 -1.96 -19.67
CA MET A 107 3.92 -1.17 -18.64
C MET A 107 3.24 -2.10 -17.63
N TYR A 108 3.58 -1.96 -16.34
CA TYR A 108 3.05 -2.78 -15.27
C TYR A 108 1.59 -2.49 -14.92
N SER A 109 1.24 -1.20 -14.85
CA SER A 109 -0.05 -0.70 -14.37
C SER A 109 -0.57 0.38 -15.31
N SER A 110 -1.90 0.52 -15.40
CA SER A 110 -2.51 1.60 -16.19
C SER A 110 -2.59 2.90 -15.38
N LYS A 111 -2.80 4.01 -16.07
CA LYS A 111 -3.01 5.32 -15.40
C LYS A 111 -4.25 5.27 -14.51
N GLU A 112 -5.34 4.69 -14.99
CA GLU A 112 -6.60 4.56 -14.25
C GLU A 112 -6.39 3.79 -12.95
N LYS A 113 -5.60 2.70 -13.00
CA LYS A 113 -5.31 1.90 -11.83
C LYS A 113 -4.48 2.65 -10.80
N ALA A 114 -3.39 3.29 -11.24
CA ALA A 114 -2.55 4.11 -10.39
C ALA A 114 -3.32 5.28 -9.75
N ASP A 115 -4.18 5.95 -10.53
CA ASP A 115 -5.02 7.05 -10.06
C ASP A 115 -6.04 6.57 -9.01
N GLN A 116 -6.63 5.40 -9.21
CA GLN A 116 -7.61 4.86 -8.29
C GLN A 116 -6.98 4.45 -6.95
N SER A 117 -5.79 3.85 -6.95
CA SER A 117 -5.10 3.45 -5.71
C SER A 117 -4.64 4.69 -4.94
N PHE A 118 -4.10 5.67 -5.65
CA PHE A 118 -3.77 6.99 -5.10
C PHE A 118 -5.01 7.67 -4.50
N LYS A 119 -6.16 7.66 -5.19
CA LYS A 119 -7.41 8.24 -4.69
C LYS A 119 -7.85 7.60 -3.38
N VAL A 120 -7.82 6.26 -3.28
CA VAL A 120 -8.17 5.54 -2.05
C VAL A 120 -7.25 5.93 -0.91
N PHE A 121 -5.94 5.90 -1.11
CA PHE A 121 -4.96 6.29 -0.08
C PHE A 121 -5.15 7.75 0.36
N LYS A 122 -5.27 8.67 -0.59
CA LYS A 122 -5.53 10.10 -0.35
C LYS A 122 -6.80 10.32 0.46
N LYS A 123 -7.89 9.65 0.09
CA LYS A 123 -9.19 9.77 0.76
C LYS A 123 -9.11 9.30 2.22
N MET A 124 -8.39 8.21 2.50
CA MET A 124 -8.20 7.74 3.87
C MET A 124 -7.47 8.78 4.73
N LEU A 125 -6.41 9.40 4.19
CA LEU A 125 -5.70 10.49 4.87
C LEU A 125 -6.61 11.70 5.10
N GLU A 126 -7.40 12.10 4.09
CA GLU A 126 -8.35 13.23 4.19
C GLU A 126 -9.45 13.00 5.22
N LEU A 127 -9.79 11.74 5.49
CA LEU A 127 -10.74 11.33 6.53
C LEU A 127 -10.10 11.09 7.90
N GLY A 128 -8.81 11.41 8.07
CA GLY A 128 -8.14 11.36 9.36
C GLY A 128 -7.65 9.98 9.77
N ALA A 129 -7.27 9.12 8.82
CA ALA A 129 -6.54 7.90 9.13
C ALA A 129 -5.27 8.21 9.93
N ASP A 130 -5.04 7.46 11.01
CA ASP A 130 -3.94 7.67 11.94
C ASP A 130 -2.63 7.13 11.36
N ILE A 131 -1.78 8.05 10.93
CA ILE A 131 -0.46 7.73 10.35
C ILE A 131 0.59 7.37 11.40
N SER A 132 0.30 7.54 12.70
CA SER A 132 1.23 7.25 13.80
C SER A 132 1.25 5.77 14.19
N GLN A 133 0.24 5.00 13.77
CA GLN A 133 0.17 3.57 14.03
C GLN A 133 1.33 2.83 13.36
N LYS A 134 1.86 1.85 14.07
CA LYS A 134 3.00 1.02 13.63
C LYS A 134 2.54 -0.39 13.30
N ASP A 135 3.24 -1.03 12.38
CA ASP A 135 3.09 -2.46 12.13
C ASP A 135 3.64 -3.31 13.29
N SER A 136 3.48 -4.63 13.22
CA SER A 136 3.92 -5.57 14.25
C SER A 136 5.44 -5.63 14.44
N HIS A 137 6.24 -5.06 13.53
CA HIS A 137 7.69 -4.90 13.66
C HIS A 137 8.09 -3.49 14.11
N GLY A 138 7.13 -2.60 14.35
CA GLY A 138 7.36 -1.21 14.72
C GLY A 138 7.60 -0.27 13.53
N GLY A 139 7.37 -0.73 12.31
CA GLY A 139 7.48 0.07 11.09
C GLY A 139 6.39 1.14 10.99
N THR A 140 6.80 2.35 10.60
CA THR A 140 5.93 3.51 10.37
C THR A 140 5.30 3.46 8.98
N LEU A 141 4.35 4.37 8.71
CA LEU A 141 3.81 4.55 7.35
C LEU A 141 4.92 4.87 6.33
N LEU A 142 5.87 5.73 6.68
CA LEU A 142 6.99 6.08 5.81
C LEU A 142 7.85 4.86 5.48
N GLN A 143 8.19 4.05 6.51
CA GLN A 143 9.03 2.88 6.31
C GLN A 143 8.35 1.83 5.44
N ASN A 144 7.04 1.61 5.62
CA ASN A 144 6.27 0.74 4.73
C ASN A 144 6.29 1.26 3.28
N ILE A 145 6.04 2.56 3.07
CA ILE A 145 6.09 3.17 1.74
C ILE A 145 7.50 3.07 1.13
N LEU A 146 8.57 3.27 1.89
CA LEU A 146 9.94 3.16 1.37
C LEU A 146 10.32 1.73 0.98
N ILE A 147 9.85 0.72 1.73
CA ILE A 147 10.01 -0.68 1.37
C ILE A 147 9.33 -0.93 0.02
N GLU A 148 8.07 -0.54 -0.14
CA GLU A 148 7.35 -0.69 -1.41
C GLU A 148 7.98 0.13 -2.54
N THR A 149 8.46 1.35 -2.25
CA THR A 149 9.15 2.21 -3.23
C THR A 149 10.41 1.53 -3.75
N LYS A 150 11.18 0.88 -2.88
CA LYS A 150 12.35 0.09 -3.28
C LYS A 150 11.96 -1.08 -4.19
N GLU A 151 10.83 -1.75 -3.96
CA GLU A 151 10.38 -2.88 -4.78
C GLU A 151 9.86 -2.47 -6.17
N VAL A 152 9.37 -1.24 -6.32
CA VAL A 152 8.90 -0.72 -7.63
C VAL A 152 9.99 0.01 -8.42
N LEU A 153 11.15 0.27 -7.81
CA LEU A 153 12.32 0.87 -8.45
C LEU A 153 13.30 -0.21 -8.94
N PRO A 154 14.30 0.17 -9.77
CA PRO A 154 15.33 -0.76 -10.17
C PRO A 154 16.11 -1.26 -8.94
N SER A 155 16.45 -2.55 -8.92
CA SER A 155 17.21 -3.12 -7.82
C SER A 155 18.61 -2.50 -7.75
N TYR A 156 19.06 -2.19 -6.53
CA TYR A 156 20.37 -1.64 -6.27
C TYR A 156 21.24 -2.66 -5.52
N TYR A 157 22.42 -2.95 -6.07
CA TYR A 157 23.37 -3.92 -5.52
C TYR A 157 24.47 -3.21 -4.74
N TRP A 158 24.32 -3.12 -3.42
CA TRP A 158 25.25 -2.39 -2.55
C TRP A 158 26.72 -2.83 -2.64
N LYS A 159 26.99 -4.10 -2.98
CA LYS A 159 28.37 -4.62 -3.13
C LYS A 159 29.08 -4.07 -4.37
N THR A 160 28.35 -3.96 -5.49
CA THR A 160 28.93 -3.52 -6.78
C THR A 160 28.62 -2.06 -7.07
N LYS A 161 27.70 -1.45 -6.31
CA LYS A 161 27.13 -0.12 -6.55
C LYS A 161 26.45 0.01 -7.92
N GLU A 162 25.94 -1.11 -8.43
CA GLU A 162 25.25 -1.17 -9.70
C GLU A 162 23.74 -1.16 -9.50
N MET A 163 23.06 -0.57 -10.48
CA MET A 163 21.61 -0.60 -10.60
C MET A 163 21.23 -1.59 -11.69
N SER A 164 20.27 -2.49 -11.42
CA SER A 164 19.74 -3.39 -12.44
C SER A 164 18.93 -2.63 -13.49
N ASP A 165 18.70 -3.27 -14.63
CA ASP A 165 17.83 -2.76 -15.71
C ASP A 165 16.46 -3.44 -15.71
N ASN A 166 16.03 -4.02 -14.58
CA ASN A 166 14.73 -4.69 -14.45
C ASN A 166 13.54 -3.73 -14.49
N VAL A 167 13.75 -2.45 -14.16
CA VAL A 167 12.74 -1.39 -14.19
C VAL A 167 13.35 -0.13 -14.81
N LEU A 168 12.56 0.67 -15.53
CA LEU A 168 12.95 2.03 -15.93
C LEU A 168 12.30 3.06 -15.02
N ILE A 169 13.09 4.06 -14.60
CA ILE A 169 12.58 5.23 -13.89
C ILE A 169 12.05 6.24 -14.91
N THR A 170 10.81 6.04 -15.37
CA THR A 170 10.14 6.92 -16.35
C THR A 170 9.48 8.12 -15.68
N ASP A 171 9.05 9.11 -16.48
CA ASP A 171 8.32 10.28 -15.99
C ASP A 171 6.98 9.89 -15.35
N GLU A 172 6.30 8.85 -15.84
CA GLU A 172 5.08 8.33 -15.24
C GLU A 172 5.32 7.75 -13.84
N LEU A 173 6.39 6.98 -13.66
CA LEU A 173 6.76 6.43 -12.35
C LEU A 173 7.11 7.54 -11.37
N ARG A 174 7.93 8.50 -11.81
CA ARG A 174 8.28 9.68 -11.00
C ARG A 174 7.02 10.48 -10.64
N HIS A 175 6.12 10.70 -11.57
CA HIS A 175 4.87 11.41 -11.32
C HIS A 175 4.02 10.69 -10.25
N ASP A 176 3.83 9.38 -10.40
CA ASP A 176 3.00 8.59 -9.48
C ASP A 176 3.61 8.49 -8.08
N LEU A 177 4.93 8.35 -7.95
CA LEU A 177 5.61 8.37 -6.66
C LEU A 177 5.60 9.79 -6.06
N ASN A 178 5.95 10.82 -6.83
CA ASN A 178 6.03 12.20 -6.30
C ASN A 178 4.71 12.64 -5.65
N ARG A 179 3.55 12.36 -6.27
CA ARG A 179 2.25 12.70 -5.66
C ARG A 179 1.98 11.96 -4.35
N ILE A 180 2.51 10.73 -4.18
CA ILE A 180 2.40 9.97 -2.92
C ILE A 180 3.28 10.65 -1.86
N TYR A 181 4.52 10.98 -2.18
CA TYR A 181 5.41 11.69 -1.25
C TYR A 181 4.91 13.10 -0.92
N ASP A 182 4.28 13.80 -1.87
CA ASP A 182 3.64 15.10 -1.62
C ASP A 182 2.48 15.00 -0.62
N LEU A 183 1.75 13.88 -0.61
CA LEU A 183 0.77 13.61 0.45
C LEU A 183 1.47 13.41 1.78
N LEU A 184 2.53 12.61 1.84
CA LEU A 184 3.27 12.39 3.09
C LEU A 184 3.77 13.71 3.69
N ILE A 185 4.37 14.58 2.87
CA ILE A 185 4.81 15.94 3.27
C ILE A 185 3.63 16.74 3.81
N ARG A 186 2.49 16.74 3.09
CA ARG A 186 1.28 17.47 3.51
C ARG A 186 0.78 17.04 4.88
N TYR A 187 0.93 15.77 5.24
CA TYR A 187 0.52 15.21 6.52
C TYR A 187 1.66 15.17 7.56
N GLY A 188 2.76 15.89 7.32
CA GLY A 188 3.83 16.11 8.30
C GLY A 188 4.78 14.93 8.49
N VAL A 189 4.86 14.00 7.53
CA VAL A 189 5.84 12.93 7.53
C VAL A 189 7.21 13.49 7.14
N THR A 190 8.25 13.14 7.90
CA THR A 190 9.63 13.62 7.71
C THR A 190 10.60 12.47 7.48
N SER A 191 11.73 12.71 6.81
CA SER A 191 12.77 11.69 6.57
C SER A 191 13.54 11.23 7.82
N GLU A 192 13.46 11.99 8.91
CA GLU A 192 14.26 11.83 10.13
C GLU A 192 13.77 10.67 11.03
N GLU A 193 13.71 9.47 10.47
CA GLU A 193 13.39 8.25 11.20
C GLU A 193 14.58 7.26 11.26
N ILE A 194 14.53 6.39 12.27
CA ILE A 194 15.40 5.23 12.38
C ILE A 194 14.64 4.00 11.88
N SER A 195 15.26 3.21 11.01
CA SER A 195 14.69 1.96 10.52
C SER A 195 14.33 1.03 11.67
N ALA A 196 13.07 0.62 11.73
CA ALA A 196 12.57 -0.31 12.73
C ALA A 196 13.28 -1.67 12.67
N TYR A 197 13.67 -2.11 11.47
CA TYR A 197 14.37 -3.38 11.27
C TYR A 197 15.89 -3.24 11.40
N HIS A 198 16.51 -2.31 10.67
CA HIS A 198 17.97 -2.20 10.56
C HIS A 198 18.62 -1.38 11.67
N LYS A 199 17.84 -0.62 12.44
CA LYS A 199 18.32 0.23 13.55
C LYS A 199 19.34 1.31 13.16
N ILE A 200 19.29 1.75 11.90
CA ILE A 200 20.09 2.87 11.36
C ILE A 200 19.16 3.94 10.76
N PRO A 201 19.60 5.21 10.60
CA PRO A 201 18.82 6.25 9.95
C PRO A 201 18.36 5.85 8.54
N LEU A 202 17.15 6.26 8.14
CA LEU A 202 16.64 5.92 6.80
C LEU A 202 17.55 6.44 5.67
N LYS A 203 18.11 7.64 5.81
CA LYS A 203 19.06 8.21 4.84
C LYS A 203 20.34 7.39 4.70
N GLU A 204 20.79 6.74 5.78
CA GLU A 204 21.92 5.81 5.74
C GLU A 204 21.50 4.49 5.07
N LEU A 205 20.33 3.96 5.42
CA LEU A 205 19.82 2.69 4.87
C LEU A 205 19.64 2.73 3.35
N TYR A 206 19.12 3.83 2.81
CA TYR A 206 18.84 3.99 1.39
C TYR A 206 19.95 4.73 0.64
N GLN A 207 21.10 4.99 1.27
CA GLN A 207 22.22 5.67 0.66
C GLN A 207 22.60 5.05 -0.68
N ASP A 208 22.87 5.91 -1.67
CA ASP A 208 23.24 5.57 -3.05
C ASP A 208 22.15 4.79 -3.85
N SER A 209 21.04 4.41 -3.23
CA SER A 209 19.94 3.70 -3.90
C SER A 209 18.98 4.68 -4.60
N PRO A 210 18.25 4.25 -5.65
CA PRO A 210 17.26 5.11 -6.31
C PRO A 210 16.12 5.53 -5.38
N THR A 211 15.86 4.80 -4.29
CA THR A 211 14.88 5.18 -3.26
C THR A 211 15.24 6.50 -2.58
N MET A 212 16.53 6.84 -2.51
CA MET A 212 17.03 8.09 -1.90
C MET A 212 16.49 9.34 -2.62
N GLU A 213 16.24 9.26 -3.94
CA GLU A 213 15.65 10.36 -4.71
C GLU A 213 14.33 10.83 -4.09
N PHE A 214 13.49 9.88 -3.68
CA PHE A 214 12.17 10.17 -3.12
C PHE A 214 12.22 10.45 -1.62
N LEU A 215 13.11 9.78 -0.88
CA LEU A 215 13.31 10.04 0.54
C LEU A 215 13.74 11.49 0.80
N ASN A 216 14.65 12.02 0.00
CA ASN A 216 15.13 13.41 0.11
C ASN A 216 14.05 14.48 -0.14
N ARG A 217 12.86 14.08 -0.61
CA ARG A 217 11.72 15.02 -0.74
C ARG A 217 11.09 15.37 0.61
N LEU A 218 11.33 14.57 1.65
CA LEU A 218 10.74 14.69 2.98
C LEU A 218 11.60 15.53 3.95
N ASP A 219 12.56 16.28 3.40
CA ASP A 219 13.47 17.20 4.09
C ASP A 219 12.83 18.57 4.36
#